data_AF-A0A7R9P5U7-F1
#
_entry.id   AF-A0A7R9P5U7-F1
#
_cell.length_a   1.000
_cell.length_b   1.000
_cell.length_c   1.000
_cell.angle_alpha   90.00
_cell.angle_beta   90.00
_cell.angle_gamma   90.00
#
_symmetry.space_group_name_H-M   'P 1'
#
loop_
_entity.id
_entity.type
_entity.pdbx_description
1 polymer ?
#
loop_
_entity_poly.entity_id
_entity_poly.type
_entity_poly.pdbx_seq_one_letter_code
_entity_poly.pdbx_strand_id
1 'polypeptide(L)'
;MSAFSKTSSPSSASSGVSRELGRESWGVMNTAVLTGRQVSQAMKVFIVSQAGKVADVTLQSSCHSEDESVLKEHIKSVTDNEVCSLLNLGTCGLHVVHGSLRTGVESVDWDISSLLRHMYYLFTNSPARRALFTQLTGYASFPLKFCGVRWLENTKCFQRALQIWDHVAKFLQEAKLPKTKPVETLKRAACDPFLKCKLAFCKTIADECQPFLQWFQASKPMTQYLFEAVEKLLRYLMNRCVKPDLMKCTGFATQRLLGETAITLTERQKLEFIHECRSMLTTMIAKLQERSPLKQKAVRGLSSLDPCVIQHSPQLGQKRFSFLLEELNHANIINDVLA
;
A
#
# COMPACT_ATOMS: atom_id res chain seq x y z
N MET A 1 41.70 47.81 -33.42
CA MET A 1 41.85 49.19 -32.91
C MET A 1 40.69 50.01 -33.45
N SER A 2 39.92 50.65 -32.54
CA SER A 2 39.02 51.80 -32.81
C SER A 2 37.81 51.54 -33.74
N ALA A 3 36.59 52.00 -33.50
CA ALA A 3 35.99 52.74 -32.38
C ALA A 3 34.46 52.72 -32.55
N PHE A 4 33.79 52.99 -31.43
CA PHE A 4 32.38 53.33 -31.25
C PHE A 4 31.88 54.49 -32.13
N SER A 5 30.60 54.45 -32.52
CA SER A 5 29.69 55.60 -32.35
C SER A 5 28.21 55.17 -32.31
N LYS A 6 27.54 55.52 -31.19
CA LYS A 6 26.08 55.63 -31.02
C LYS A 6 25.57 56.78 -31.94
N THR A 7 24.32 56.96 -32.36
CA THR A 7 23.00 56.98 -31.71
C THR A 7 21.98 57.30 -32.80
N SER A 8 20.77 56.72 -32.77
CA SER A 8 19.51 57.47 -32.93
C SER A 8 18.30 56.57 -32.69
N SER A 9 17.59 56.82 -31.59
CA SER A 9 16.22 56.38 -31.35
C SER A 9 15.28 57.57 -31.57
N PRO A 10 14.03 57.33 -31.99
CA PRO A 10 12.91 57.94 -31.27
C PRO A 10 11.75 56.96 -30.98
N SER A 11 11.37 56.96 -29.70
CA SER A 11 10.01 56.96 -29.12
C SER A 11 8.83 56.23 -29.80
N SER A 12 8.41 55.15 -29.13
CA SER A 12 7.04 54.84 -28.64
C SER A 12 5.80 55.10 -29.51
N ALA A 13 5.10 54.01 -29.86
CA ALA A 13 3.66 53.86 -29.60
C ALA A 13 3.29 52.36 -29.57
N SER A 14 2.59 51.98 -28.52
CA SER A 14 2.07 50.65 -28.22
C SER A 14 0.80 50.32 -29.01
N SER A 15 0.71 49.12 -29.57
CA SER A 15 -0.53 48.33 -29.64
C SER A 15 -0.20 46.94 -30.15
N GLY A 16 -0.53 45.92 -29.36
CA GLY A 16 -0.26 44.52 -29.69
C GLY A 16 -1.06 44.00 -30.88
N VAL A 17 -0.63 42.86 -31.41
CA VAL A 17 -1.42 41.67 -31.75
C VAL A 17 -0.46 40.62 -32.34
N SER A 18 -0.44 39.48 -31.68
CA SER A 18 -0.16 38.09 -32.10
C SER A 18 0.77 37.81 -33.30
N ARG A 19 1.92 37.18 -33.02
CA ARG A 19 2.65 36.34 -33.98
C ARG A 19 2.89 34.95 -33.39
N GLU A 20 2.38 33.95 -34.10
CA GLU A 20 2.70 32.53 -33.96
C GLU A 20 4.21 32.31 -34.15
N LEU A 21 4.82 31.51 -33.27
CA LEU A 21 5.99 30.71 -33.58
C LEU A 21 5.85 29.36 -32.87
N GLY A 22 6.01 28.31 -33.68
CA GLY A 22 5.61 26.93 -33.41
C GLY A 22 6.31 26.25 -32.23
N ARG A 23 5.60 25.29 -31.64
CA ARG A 23 6.17 24.27 -30.77
C ARG A 23 6.32 22.97 -31.56
N GLU A 24 7.55 22.47 -31.52
CA GLU A 24 7.96 21.14 -31.90
C GLU A 24 7.05 20.06 -31.28
N SER A 25 6.88 18.99 -32.07
CA SER A 25 6.02 17.84 -31.79
C SER A 25 6.47 17.09 -30.53
N TRP A 26 5.67 17.19 -29.47
CA TRP A 26 5.65 16.17 -28.42
C TRP A 26 4.62 15.12 -28.83
N GLY A 27 5.11 13.92 -29.18
CA GLY A 27 4.28 12.76 -29.47
C GLY A 27 3.33 12.47 -28.31
N VAL A 28 2.04 12.52 -28.61
CA VAL A 28 0.95 12.32 -27.65
C VAL A 28 0.94 10.84 -27.22
N MET A 29 1.25 10.57 -25.95
CA MET A 29 0.84 9.34 -25.27
C MET A 29 -0.40 9.64 -24.42
N ASN A 30 -1.40 8.75 -24.52
CA ASN A 30 -2.75 8.82 -23.96
C ASN A 30 -3.75 9.67 -24.78
N THR A 31 -4.40 9.02 -25.75
CA THR A 31 -5.63 9.54 -26.35
C THR A 31 -6.66 8.43 -26.44
N ALA A 32 -7.73 8.56 -25.67
CA ALA A 32 -9.00 7.92 -25.99
C ALA A 32 -9.76 8.89 -26.91
N VAL A 33 -9.98 8.49 -28.16
CA VAL A 33 -10.81 9.24 -29.12
C VAL A 33 -12.25 8.77 -28.96
N LEU A 34 -13.13 9.68 -28.54
CA LEU A 34 -14.59 9.55 -28.65
C LEU A 34 -15.08 10.79 -29.45
N THR A 35 -15.52 10.61 -30.70
CA THR A 35 -16.09 11.67 -31.55
C THR A 35 -17.58 11.87 -31.22
N GLY A 36 -18.27 13.01 -31.44
CA GLY A 36 -17.98 14.19 -32.25
C GLY A 36 -18.60 15.49 -31.69
N ARG A 37 -18.55 15.68 -30.37
CA ARG A 37 -18.61 17.02 -29.76
C ARG A 37 -17.52 17.10 -28.72
N GLN A 38 -16.39 17.66 -29.15
CA GLN A 38 -15.22 17.86 -28.31
C GLN A 38 -15.54 18.90 -27.24
N VAL A 39 -16.04 18.45 -26.10
CA VAL A 39 -15.84 19.16 -24.83
C VAL A 39 -14.84 18.30 -24.08
N SER A 40 -13.55 18.62 -24.24
CA SER A 40 -12.49 17.98 -23.48
C SER A 40 -12.59 18.44 -22.03
N GLN A 41 -13.51 17.87 -21.27
CA GLN A 41 -13.47 17.95 -19.82
C GLN A 41 -12.56 16.83 -19.32
N ALA A 42 -11.63 17.18 -18.44
CA ALA A 42 -10.81 16.19 -17.77
C ALA A 42 -11.74 15.27 -16.97
N MET A 43 -11.81 13.99 -17.33
CA MET A 43 -12.51 12.99 -16.54
C MET A 43 -11.72 12.84 -15.23
N LYS A 44 -12.29 13.33 -14.13
CA LYS A 44 -11.70 13.14 -12.82
C LYS A 44 -12.16 11.79 -12.27
N VAL A 45 -11.21 10.91 -11.98
CA VAL A 45 -11.51 9.65 -11.31
C VAL A 45 -11.36 9.91 -9.83
N PHE A 46 -12.46 9.84 -9.10
CA PHE A 46 -12.41 9.89 -7.65
C PHE A 46 -12.54 8.48 -7.09
N ILE A 47 -11.66 8.11 -6.17
CA ILE A 47 -11.88 6.93 -5.33
C ILE A 47 -12.49 7.42 -4.04
N VAL A 48 -13.64 6.84 -3.76
CA VAL A 48 -14.25 6.89 -2.46
C VAL A 48 -13.78 5.65 -1.70
N SER A 49 -12.92 5.85 -0.71
CA SER A 49 -12.48 4.75 0.15
C SER A 49 -13.64 4.12 0.92
N GLN A 50 -13.50 2.89 1.43
CA GLN A 50 -14.45 2.33 2.40
C GLN A 50 -14.63 3.17 3.70
N ALA A 51 -13.88 4.26 3.86
CA ALA A 51 -13.77 4.99 5.12
C ALA A 51 -13.96 6.50 4.97
N GLY A 52 -14.86 6.93 4.10
CA GLY A 52 -15.29 8.34 4.10
C GLY A 52 -14.67 9.22 3.05
N LYS A 53 -13.46 8.89 2.61
CA LYS A 53 -12.65 9.87 1.88
C LYS A 53 -12.80 9.75 0.39
N VAL A 54 -13.11 10.90 -0.21
CA VAL A 54 -13.06 11.15 -1.63
C VAL A 54 -11.66 11.70 -1.94
N ALA A 55 -10.88 10.96 -2.70
CA ALA A 55 -9.61 11.43 -3.23
C ALA A 55 -9.76 11.59 -4.74
N ASP A 56 -9.31 12.73 -5.28
CA ASP A 56 -9.09 12.88 -6.72
C ASP A 56 -7.90 12.00 -7.12
N VAL A 57 -8.20 10.76 -7.51
CA VAL A 57 -7.20 9.77 -7.90
C VAL A 57 -6.85 9.86 -9.38
N THR A 58 -7.31 10.91 -10.07
CA THR A 58 -6.75 11.30 -11.37
C THR A 58 -5.25 11.52 -11.25
N LEU A 59 -4.77 11.88 -10.04
CA LEU A 59 -3.36 12.02 -9.72
C LEU A 59 -2.93 11.32 -8.43
N GLN A 60 -3.72 11.08 -7.38
CA GLN A 60 -3.20 10.43 -6.14
C GLN A 60 -4.21 9.51 -5.49
N SER A 61 -3.85 8.26 -5.18
CA SER A 61 -4.66 7.45 -4.25
C SER A 61 -4.09 7.57 -2.83
N SER A 62 -4.81 8.29 -1.96
CA SER A 62 -4.54 8.28 -0.52
C SER A 62 -5.83 7.96 0.23
N CYS A 63 -5.71 7.16 1.28
CA CYS A 63 -6.85 6.56 1.95
C CYS A 63 -6.64 6.68 3.46
N HIS A 64 -7.46 7.51 4.13
CA HIS A 64 -7.26 7.86 5.53
C HIS A 64 -8.58 7.84 6.32
N SER A 65 -8.51 7.52 7.61
CA SER A 65 -9.56 7.47 8.67
C SER A 65 -10.62 6.38 8.56
N GLU A 66 -11.50 6.30 9.57
CA GLU A 66 -12.18 5.09 10.07
C GLU A 66 -13.73 5.20 10.09
N ASP A 67 -14.33 6.25 9.51
CA ASP A 67 -15.77 6.57 9.66
C ASP A 67 -16.53 6.62 8.31
N GLU A 68 -17.64 5.88 8.24
CA GLU A 68 -18.47 5.65 7.06
C GLU A 68 -19.53 6.76 6.85
N SER A 69 -19.85 7.56 7.87
CA SER A 69 -20.81 8.69 7.77
C SER A 69 -20.26 9.86 6.95
N VAL A 70 -18.94 10.07 7.04
CA VAL A 70 -18.16 11.09 6.32
C VAL A 70 -18.24 10.91 4.79
N LEU A 71 -18.49 9.67 4.33
CA LEU A 71 -18.62 9.31 2.91
C LEU A 71 -19.70 10.12 2.21
N LYS A 72 -20.89 10.12 2.80
CA LYS A 72 -22.08 10.69 2.15
C LYS A 72 -21.97 12.21 2.05
N GLU A 73 -21.43 12.85 3.08
CA GLU A 73 -21.19 14.30 3.08
C GLU A 73 -20.08 14.71 2.12
N HIS A 74 -18.97 13.96 2.01
CA HIS A 74 -17.88 14.31 1.11
C HIS A 74 -18.18 13.99 -0.35
N ILE A 75 -18.88 12.89 -0.64
CA ILE A 75 -19.39 12.64 -2.01
C ILE A 75 -20.30 13.79 -2.41
N LYS A 76 -21.23 14.17 -1.53
CA LYS A 76 -22.16 15.27 -1.75
C LYS A 76 -21.43 16.60 -1.98
N SER A 77 -20.41 16.93 -1.18
CA SER A 77 -19.66 18.19 -1.35
C SER A 77 -18.82 18.25 -2.64
N VAL A 78 -18.36 17.10 -3.14
CA VAL A 78 -17.64 17.02 -4.43
C VAL A 78 -18.60 17.09 -5.60
N THR A 79 -19.74 16.38 -5.53
CA THR A 79 -20.77 16.39 -6.59
C THR A 79 -21.58 17.67 -6.64
N ASP A 80 -21.71 18.41 -5.52
CA ASP A 80 -22.45 19.68 -5.47
C ASP A 80 -21.60 20.85 -6.00
N ASN A 81 -20.27 20.78 -5.94
CA ASN A 81 -19.36 21.85 -6.40
C ASN A 81 -18.80 21.64 -7.82
N GLU A 82 -18.71 20.39 -8.29
CA GLU A 82 -18.32 20.08 -9.67
C GLU A 82 -19.45 19.27 -10.32
N VAL A 83 -19.85 19.63 -11.54
CA VAL A 83 -20.80 18.84 -12.36
C VAL A 83 -20.12 17.55 -12.81
N CYS A 84 -19.79 16.67 -11.85
CA CYS A 84 -19.00 15.46 -12.07
C CYS A 84 -19.73 14.25 -11.48
N SER A 85 -20.14 13.34 -12.35
CA SER A 85 -20.63 12.01 -11.97
C SER A 85 -19.44 11.12 -11.56
N LEU A 86 -19.55 10.41 -10.43
CA LEU A 86 -18.46 9.58 -9.89
C LEU A 86 -18.63 8.10 -10.25
N LEU A 87 -17.56 7.46 -10.73
CA LEU A 87 -17.54 6.02 -10.95
C LEU A 87 -17.16 5.28 -9.65
N ASN A 88 -18.06 4.47 -9.12
CA ASN A 88 -17.80 3.65 -7.95
C ASN A 88 -16.96 2.42 -8.32
N LEU A 89 -15.75 2.31 -7.75
CA LEU A 89 -14.84 1.19 -7.99
C LEU A 89 -14.99 0.04 -6.98
N GLY A 90 -15.91 0.18 -6.01
CA GLY A 90 -16.12 -0.75 -4.93
C GLY A 90 -15.07 -0.59 -3.82
N THR A 91 -14.30 -1.65 -3.54
CA THR A 91 -13.36 -1.66 -2.41
C THR A 91 -12.01 -1.05 -2.78
N CYS A 92 -11.43 -0.27 -1.87
CA CYS A 92 -10.08 0.24 -2.02
C CYS A 92 -9.06 -0.91 -1.95
N GLY A 93 -8.31 -1.14 -3.05
CA GLY A 93 -7.32 -2.22 -3.12
C GLY A 93 -6.28 -2.16 -2.01
N LEU A 94 -5.81 -0.97 -1.64
CA LEU A 94 -4.88 -0.79 -0.52
C LEU A 94 -5.50 -1.27 0.80
N HIS A 95 -6.72 -0.83 1.13
CA HIS A 95 -7.39 -1.27 2.36
C HIS A 95 -7.61 -2.78 2.38
N VAL A 96 -7.95 -3.37 1.24
CA VAL A 96 -8.09 -4.82 1.13
C VAL A 96 -6.76 -5.51 1.47
N VAL A 97 -5.63 -5.09 0.87
CA VAL A 97 -4.34 -5.73 1.14
C VAL A 97 -3.86 -5.49 2.58
N HIS A 98 -4.02 -4.27 3.11
CA HIS A 98 -3.74 -3.97 4.52
C HIS A 98 -4.56 -4.85 5.47
N GLY A 99 -5.87 -4.91 5.24
CA GLY A 99 -6.80 -5.71 6.03
C GLY A 99 -6.49 -7.20 5.93
N SER A 100 -6.16 -7.71 4.74
CA SER A 100 -5.79 -9.11 4.54
C SER A 100 -4.53 -9.50 5.30
N LEU A 101 -3.47 -8.67 5.28
CA LEU A 101 -2.26 -8.95 6.06
C LEU A 101 -2.57 -8.95 7.56
N ARG A 102 -3.35 -7.97 8.03
CA ARG A 102 -3.82 -7.91 9.41
C ARG A 102 -4.57 -9.19 9.79
N THR A 103 -5.59 -9.56 9.01
CA THR A 103 -6.40 -10.77 9.26
C THR A 103 -5.56 -12.04 9.24
N GLY A 104 -4.55 -12.13 8.36
CA GLY A 104 -3.59 -13.23 8.38
C GLY A 104 -2.82 -13.29 9.69
N VAL A 105 -2.18 -12.18 10.11
CA VAL A 105 -1.38 -12.15 11.34
C VAL A 105 -2.24 -12.37 12.60
N GLU A 106 -3.47 -11.86 12.63
CA GLU A 106 -4.40 -12.05 13.74
C GLU A 106 -5.05 -13.45 13.77
N SER A 107 -4.92 -14.25 12.70
CA SER A 107 -5.41 -15.65 12.69
C SER A 107 -4.49 -16.63 13.40
N VAL A 108 -3.29 -16.19 13.78
CA VAL A 108 -2.32 -16.97 14.55
C VAL A 108 -2.05 -16.26 15.87
N ASP A 109 -1.89 -17.01 16.96
CA ASP A 109 -1.74 -16.45 18.31
C ASP A 109 -0.31 -16.00 18.61
N TRP A 110 0.23 -15.13 17.74
CA TRP A 110 1.59 -14.61 17.86
C TRP A 110 1.68 -13.26 18.59
N ASP A 111 0.54 -12.59 18.80
CA ASP A 111 0.41 -11.29 19.47
C ASP A 111 1.40 -10.20 18.99
N ILE A 112 1.78 -10.24 17.71
CA ILE A 112 2.79 -9.33 17.11
C ILE A 112 2.39 -7.86 17.24
N SER A 113 1.09 -7.57 17.11
CA SER A 113 0.56 -6.23 17.28
C SER A 113 0.84 -5.67 18.67
N SER A 114 0.63 -6.46 19.74
CA SER A 114 0.88 -6.00 21.11
C SER A 114 2.37 -5.94 21.39
N LEU A 115 3.15 -6.90 20.91
CA LEU A 115 4.61 -6.87 20.99
C LEU A 115 5.17 -5.54 20.47
N LEU A 116 4.88 -5.17 19.22
CA LEU A 116 5.44 -3.96 18.60
C LEU A 116 4.98 -2.68 19.28
N ARG A 117 3.70 -2.61 19.70
CA ARG A 117 3.18 -1.47 20.48
C ARG A 117 3.87 -1.34 21.83
N HIS A 118 4.03 -2.44 22.56
CA HIS A 118 4.63 -2.44 23.88
C HIS A 118 6.14 -2.18 23.84
N MET A 119 6.84 -2.64 22.79
CA MET A 119 8.22 -2.22 22.53
C MET A 119 8.29 -0.68 22.43
N TYR A 120 7.42 -0.06 21.64
CA TYR A 120 7.37 1.40 21.51
C TYR A 120 7.05 2.10 22.85
N TYR A 121 6.01 1.65 23.57
CA TYR A 121 5.60 2.25 24.84
C TYR A 121 6.61 2.06 25.98
N LEU A 122 7.51 1.08 25.89
CA LEU A 122 8.61 0.93 26.83
C LEU A 122 9.55 2.15 26.84
N PHE A 123 9.72 2.82 25.70
CA PHE A 123 10.68 3.93 25.56
C PHE A 123 10.03 5.28 25.27
N THR A 124 8.76 5.28 24.86
CA THR A 124 8.01 6.50 24.56
C THR A 124 7.90 7.37 25.81
N ASN A 125 8.17 8.67 25.63
CA ASN A 125 8.08 9.68 26.69
C ASN A 125 8.92 9.36 27.95
N SER A 126 10.01 8.59 27.82
CA SER A 126 10.87 8.25 28.95
C SER A 126 12.35 8.42 28.62
N PRO A 127 12.87 9.65 28.71
CA PRO A 127 14.29 9.94 28.50
C PRO A 127 15.20 9.10 29.42
N ALA A 128 14.81 8.93 30.70
CA ALA A 128 15.55 8.14 31.67
C ALA A 128 15.70 6.66 31.24
N ARG A 129 14.61 6.02 30.77
CA ARG A 129 14.67 4.64 30.26
C ARG A 129 15.53 4.53 29.01
N ARG A 130 15.48 5.52 28.12
CA ARG A 130 16.32 5.55 26.89
C ARG A 130 17.80 5.71 27.23
N ALA A 131 18.14 6.56 28.19
CA ALA A 131 19.50 6.73 28.68
C ALA A 131 20.02 5.43 29.33
N LEU A 132 19.24 4.82 30.22
CA LEU A 132 19.59 3.55 30.86
C LEU A 132 19.74 2.41 29.84
N PHE A 133 18.85 2.33 28.85
CA PHE A 133 18.96 1.36 27.76
C PHE A 133 20.27 1.52 26.99
N THR A 134 20.62 2.76 26.64
CA THR A 134 21.87 3.05 25.92
C THR A 134 23.08 2.69 26.76
N GLN A 135 23.05 2.98 28.06
CA GLN A 135 24.11 2.64 29.01
C GLN A 135 24.31 1.13 29.17
N LEU A 136 23.22 0.36 29.32
CA LEU A 136 23.29 -1.09 29.57
C LEU A 136 23.61 -1.89 28.30
N THR A 137 23.08 -1.45 27.16
CA THR A 137 23.14 -2.23 25.91
C THR A 137 24.18 -1.72 24.91
N GLY A 138 24.65 -0.47 25.06
CA GLY A 138 25.49 0.21 24.08
C GLY A 138 24.75 0.63 22.81
N TYR A 139 23.43 0.46 22.73
CA TYR A 139 22.64 0.71 21.52
C TYR A 139 21.76 1.96 21.66
N ALA A 140 21.80 2.85 20.66
CA ALA A 140 21.07 4.13 20.66
C ALA A 140 19.87 4.17 19.69
N SER A 141 19.47 3.02 19.12
CA SER A 141 18.25 2.93 18.31
C SER A 141 17.08 2.38 19.12
N PHE A 142 15.89 2.92 18.88
CA PHE A 142 14.69 2.61 19.65
C PHE A 142 13.58 2.01 18.78
N PRO A 143 12.58 1.33 19.36
CA PRO A 143 11.44 0.82 18.61
C PRO A 143 10.65 1.93 17.89
N LEU A 144 10.05 1.59 16.75
CA LEU A 144 9.20 2.51 15.98
C LEU A 144 7.73 2.33 16.32
N LYS A 145 6.94 3.40 16.16
CA LYS A 145 5.49 3.36 16.39
C LYS A 145 4.82 2.45 15.36
N PHE A 146 4.10 1.45 15.85
CA PHE A 146 3.31 0.53 15.04
C PHE A 146 1.93 1.13 14.71
N CYS A 147 1.49 1.04 13.45
CA CYS A 147 0.15 1.44 13.03
C CYS A 147 -0.77 0.22 12.88
N GLY A 148 -1.85 0.14 13.68
CA GLY A 148 -2.78 -0.99 13.67
C GLY A 148 -3.67 -1.10 12.42
N VAL A 149 -3.77 -0.03 11.64
CA VAL A 149 -4.58 0.02 10.41
C VAL A 149 -3.70 -0.16 9.18
N ARG A 150 -2.53 0.49 9.14
CA ARG A 150 -1.64 0.53 7.97
C ARG A 150 -0.54 -0.52 8.05
N TRP A 151 -0.93 -1.79 8.02
CA TRP A 151 -0.01 -2.92 8.16
C TRP A 151 1.16 -2.96 7.17
N LEU A 152 0.94 -2.65 5.90
CA LEU A 152 2.00 -2.62 4.89
C LEU A 152 3.06 -1.52 5.15
N GLU A 153 2.71 -0.45 5.86
CA GLU A 153 3.66 0.62 6.22
C GLU A 153 4.58 0.22 7.38
N ASN A 154 4.23 -0.86 8.12
CA ASN A 154 4.97 -1.31 9.29
C ASN A 154 6.24 -2.14 8.96
N THR A 155 6.61 -2.30 7.69
CA THR A 155 7.85 -2.98 7.28
C THR A 155 9.08 -2.50 8.06
N LYS A 156 9.22 -1.17 8.22
CA LYS A 156 10.29 -0.57 9.01
C LYS A 156 10.18 -0.89 10.51
N CYS A 157 8.96 -1.05 11.03
CA CYS A 157 8.71 -1.43 12.42
C CYS A 157 9.18 -2.88 12.67
N PHE A 158 8.85 -3.83 11.80
CA PHE A 158 9.36 -5.21 11.89
C PHE A 158 10.89 -5.27 11.79
N GLN A 159 11.47 -4.54 10.82
CA GLN A 159 12.92 -4.47 10.66
C GLN A 159 13.61 -3.92 11.91
N ARG A 160 13.10 -2.81 12.46
CA ARG A 160 13.65 -2.22 13.68
C ARG A 160 13.55 -3.19 14.84
N ALA A 161 12.41 -3.86 15.01
CA ALA A 161 12.21 -4.83 16.08
C ALA A 161 13.23 -5.98 16.00
N LEU A 162 13.44 -6.55 14.81
CA LEU A 162 14.46 -7.60 14.59
C LEU A 162 15.88 -7.13 14.94
N GLN A 163 16.25 -5.91 14.55
CA GLN A 163 17.59 -5.36 14.81
C GLN A 163 17.87 -5.14 16.29
N ILE A 164 16.87 -4.68 17.06
CA ILE A 164 17.09 -4.27 18.45
C ILE A 164 16.63 -5.30 19.48
N TRP A 165 16.02 -6.40 19.05
CA TRP A 165 15.37 -7.34 19.96
C TRP A 165 16.32 -7.86 21.04
N ASP A 166 17.55 -8.25 20.68
CA ASP A 166 18.52 -8.79 21.63
C ASP A 166 18.92 -7.75 22.70
N HIS A 167 19.07 -6.49 22.30
CA HIS A 167 19.33 -5.38 23.22
C HIS A 167 18.12 -5.12 24.12
N VAL A 168 16.90 -5.21 23.59
CA VAL A 168 15.67 -5.08 24.38
C VAL A 168 15.55 -6.24 25.38
N ALA A 169 15.84 -7.47 24.98
CA ALA A 169 15.83 -8.64 25.85
C ALA A 169 16.87 -8.50 26.99
N LYS A 170 18.10 -8.08 26.68
CA LYS A 170 19.13 -7.75 27.67
C LYS A 170 18.65 -6.68 28.66
N PHE A 171 18.07 -5.60 28.14
CA PHE A 171 17.54 -4.53 28.98
C PHE A 171 16.40 -5.00 29.90
N LEU A 172 15.51 -5.88 29.44
CA LEU A 172 14.42 -6.44 30.25
C LEU A 172 14.91 -7.35 31.38
N GLN A 173 16.10 -7.93 31.24
CA GLN A 173 16.75 -8.78 32.24
C GLN A 173 17.51 -7.93 33.29
N GLU A 174 18.30 -6.95 32.83
CA GLU A 174 19.21 -6.19 33.71
C GLU A 174 18.55 -4.98 34.38
N ALA A 175 17.57 -4.34 33.73
CA ALA A 175 16.95 -3.14 34.27
C ALA A 175 15.86 -3.45 35.31
N LYS A 176 15.87 -2.69 36.41
CA LYS A 176 14.79 -2.67 37.40
C LYS A 176 13.57 -1.92 36.84
N LEU A 177 12.71 -2.64 36.12
CA LEU A 177 11.52 -2.10 35.49
C LEU A 177 10.26 -2.32 36.35
N PRO A 178 9.31 -1.37 36.38
CA PRO A 178 8.05 -1.56 37.08
C PRO A 178 7.21 -2.66 36.43
N LYS A 179 6.42 -3.37 37.24
CA LYS A 179 5.43 -4.33 36.75
C LYS A 179 4.30 -3.58 36.05
N THR A 180 4.40 -3.52 34.73
CA THR A 180 3.42 -2.86 33.86
C THR A 180 3.10 -3.80 32.70
N LYS A 181 1.90 -3.69 32.14
CA LYS A 181 1.45 -4.52 31.01
C LYS A 181 2.48 -4.58 29.85
N PRO A 182 3.11 -3.47 29.40
CA PRO A 182 4.15 -3.54 28.38
C PRO A 182 5.35 -4.41 28.78
N VAL A 183 5.86 -4.25 30.01
CA VAL A 183 7.02 -5.01 30.49
C VAL A 183 6.70 -6.50 30.58
N GLU A 184 5.51 -6.85 31.07
CA GLU A 184 5.07 -8.25 31.19
C GLU A 184 4.88 -8.91 29.83
N THR A 185 4.26 -8.24 28.86
CA THR A 185 4.15 -8.74 27.48
C THR A 185 5.53 -8.99 26.88
N LEU A 186 6.47 -8.05 27.05
CA LEU A 186 7.81 -8.20 26.48
C LEU A 186 8.63 -9.29 27.18
N LYS A 187 8.47 -9.48 28.49
CA LYS A 187 9.08 -10.60 29.22
C LYS A 187 8.54 -11.94 28.74
N ARG A 188 7.23 -12.05 28.49
CA ARG A 188 6.64 -13.27 27.90
C ARG A 188 7.19 -13.54 26.50
N ALA A 189 7.31 -12.50 25.67
CA ALA A 189 7.87 -12.62 24.34
C ALA A 189 9.36 -13.03 24.35
N ALA A 190 10.13 -12.63 25.37
CA ALA A 190 11.51 -13.07 25.54
C ALA A 190 11.65 -14.59 25.82
N CYS A 191 10.57 -15.25 26.26
CA CYS A 191 10.52 -16.71 26.42
C CYS A 191 10.14 -17.44 25.12
N ASP A 192 9.73 -16.73 24.06
CA ASP A 192 9.31 -17.35 22.80
C ASP A 192 10.53 -17.60 21.89
N PRO A 193 10.90 -18.87 21.66
CA PRO A 193 12.05 -19.21 20.82
C PRO A 193 11.85 -18.83 19.34
N PHE A 194 10.59 -18.70 18.89
CA PHE A 194 10.27 -18.37 17.49
C PHE A 194 10.07 -16.88 17.25
N LEU A 195 10.22 -16.01 18.25
CA LEU A 195 9.86 -14.60 18.12
C LEU A 195 10.52 -13.89 16.92
N LYS A 196 11.84 -14.08 16.75
CA LYS A 196 12.56 -13.52 15.60
C LYS A 196 12.07 -14.12 14.28
N CYS A 197 11.76 -15.41 14.26
CA CYS A 197 11.19 -16.09 13.10
C CYS A 197 9.82 -15.51 12.74
N LYS A 198 8.93 -15.30 13.72
CA LYS A 198 7.61 -14.68 13.55
C LYS A 198 7.73 -13.25 12.98
N LEU A 199 8.60 -12.43 13.57
CA LEU A 199 8.87 -11.06 13.09
C LEU A 199 9.44 -11.05 11.66
N ALA A 200 10.39 -11.93 11.35
CA ALA A 200 10.98 -12.04 10.02
C ALA A 200 9.96 -12.52 8.97
N PHE A 201 9.07 -13.43 9.36
CA PHE A 201 8.00 -13.89 8.49
C PHE A 201 7.01 -12.75 8.17
N CYS A 202 6.49 -12.06 9.19
CA CYS A 202 5.63 -10.89 8.99
C CYS A 202 6.30 -9.81 8.13
N LYS A 203 7.60 -9.54 8.38
CA LYS A 203 8.38 -8.60 7.57
C LYS A 203 8.43 -9.03 6.11
N THR A 204 8.69 -10.32 5.83
CA THR A 204 8.81 -10.84 4.47
C THR A 204 7.50 -10.62 3.69
N ILE A 205 6.35 -10.94 4.29
CA ILE A 205 5.06 -10.73 3.62
C ILE A 205 4.78 -9.23 3.41
N ALA A 206 5.13 -8.38 4.37
CA ALA A 206 4.99 -6.93 4.23
C ALA A 206 5.89 -6.36 3.12
N ASP A 207 7.15 -6.81 3.03
CA ASP A 207 8.10 -6.45 1.95
C ASP A 207 7.54 -6.84 0.58
N GLU A 208 6.93 -8.01 0.45
CA GLU A 208 6.36 -8.50 -0.82
C GLU A 208 5.16 -7.67 -1.27
N CYS A 209 4.42 -7.10 -0.32
CA CYS A 209 3.32 -6.18 -0.59
C CYS A 209 3.79 -4.73 -0.82
N GLN A 210 5.06 -4.42 -0.54
CA GLN A 210 5.60 -3.06 -0.61
C GLN A 210 5.53 -2.43 -2.01
N PRO A 211 5.81 -3.14 -3.12
CA PRO A 211 5.65 -2.56 -4.46
C PRO A 211 4.19 -2.16 -4.75
N PHE A 212 3.22 -2.96 -4.30
CA PHE A 212 1.80 -2.64 -4.42
C PHE A 212 1.47 -1.37 -3.62
N LEU A 213 1.93 -1.29 -2.37
CA LEU A 213 1.76 -0.09 -1.54
C LEU A 213 2.32 1.17 -2.23
N GLN A 214 3.57 1.12 -2.69
CA GLN A 214 4.24 2.25 -3.31
C GLN A 214 3.58 2.70 -4.61
N TRP A 215 3.15 1.75 -5.44
CA TRP A 215 2.43 2.07 -6.67
C TRP A 215 1.10 2.74 -6.37
N PHE A 216 0.26 2.16 -5.53
CA PHE A 216 -1.07 2.71 -5.29
C PHE A 216 -1.07 3.92 -4.35
N GLN A 217 0.04 4.25 -3.69
CA GLN A 217 0.25 5.52 -2.99
C GLN A 217 0.95 6.58 -3.86
N ALA A 218 1.31 6.28 -5.11
CA ALA A 218 1.99 7.22 -5.98
C ALA A 218 1.07 8.38 -6.39
N SER A 219 1.69 9.50 -6.75
CA SER A 219 1.01 10.66 -7.31
C SER A 219 0.77 10.56 -8.82
N LYS A 220 0.34 9.38 -9.28
CA LYS A 220 -0.08 9.13 -10.65
C LYS A 220 -1.44 8.39 -10.67
N PRO A 221 -2.23 8.50 -11.76
CA PRO A 221 -3.41 7.67 -11.93
C PRO A 221 -2.99 6.21 -12.14
N MET A 222 -3.23 5.38 -11.12
CA MET A 222 -2.83 3.96 -11.12
C MET A 222 -4.02 3.00 -11.23
N THR A 223 -5.24 3.52 -11.24
CA THR A 223 -6.47 2.72 -11.17
C THR A 223 -6.60 1.71 -12.30
N GLN A 224 -6.17 2.05 -13.52
CA GLN A 224 -6.17 1.17 -14.68
C GLN A 224 -5.28 -0.07 -14.49
N TYR A 225 -4.28 -0.01 -13.60
CA TYR A 225 -3.40 -1.14 -13.28
C TYR A 225 -3.87 -1.96 -12.07
N LEU A 226 -4.98 -1.57 -11.41
CA LEU A 226 -5.43 -2.19 -10.17
C LEU A 226 -5.78 -3.66 -10.35
N PHE A 227 -6.44 -4.02 -11.46
CA PHE A 227 -6.80 -5.39 -11.74
C PHE A 227 -5.56 -6.28 -11.85
N GLU A 228 -4.64 -5.93 -12.73
CA GLU A 228 -3.40 -6.67 -12.98
C GLU A 228 -2.52 -6.73 -11.72
N ALA A 229 -2.43 -5.63 -10.97
CA ALA A 229 -1.60 -5.59 -9.77
C ALA A 229 -2.13 -6.49 -8.65
N VAL A 230 -3.45 -6.52 -8.41
CA VAL A 230 -4.05 -7.41 -7.41
C VAL A 230 -3.96 -8.87 -7.87
N GLU A 231 -4.17 -9.16 -9.16
CA GLU A 231 -4.03 -10.51 -9.72
C GLU A 231 -2.61 -11.05 -9.56
N LYS A 232 -1.60 -10.24 -9.92
CA LYS A 232 -0.18 -10.58 -9.75
C LYS A 232 0.19 -10.80 -8.29
N LEU A 233 -0.23 -9.92 -7.39
CA LEU A 233 0.01 -10.06 -5.95
C LEU A 233 -0.62 -11.36 -5.41
N LEU A 234 -1.87 -11.62 -5.76
CA LEU A 234 -2.58 -12.82 -5.34
C LEU A 234 -1.87 -14.09 -5.85
N ARG A 235 -1.50 -14.13 -7.13
CA ARG A 235 -0.76 -15.25 -7.73
C ARG A 235 0.58 -15.48 -7.05
N TYR A 236 1.32 -14.40 -6.77
CA TYR A 236 2.59 -14.47 -6.08
C TYR A 236 2.45 -15.06 -4.66
N LEU A 237 1.47 -14.59 -3.87
CA LEU A 237 1.20 -15.12 -2.53
C LEU A 237 0.74 -16.59 -2.57
N MET A 238 -0.17 -16.94 -3.49
CA MET A 238 -0.63 -18.33 -3.66
C MET A 238 0.52 -19.29 -4.00
N ASN A 239 1.46 -18.87 -4.85
CA ASN A 239 2.61 -19.69 -5.24
C ASN A 239 3.52 -20.08 -4.05
N ARG A 240 3.48 -19.33 -2.93
CA ARG A 240 4.18 -19.68 -1.70
C ARG A 240 3.53 -20.83 -0.92
N CYS A 241 2.21 -21.03 -1.09
CA CYS A 241 1.45 -22.08 -0.38
C CYS A 241 1.21 -23.35 -1.22
N VAL A 242 1.26 -23.25 -2.55
CA VAL A 242 0.88 -24.37 -3.44
C VAL A 242 1.98 -25.43 -3.56
N LYS A 243 3.25 -25.08 -3.34
CA LYS A 243 4.36 -26.04 -3.49
C LYS A 243 4.36 -27.07 -2.33
N PRO A 244 4.69 -28.35 -2.61
CA PRO A 244 4.73 -29.42 -1.60
C PRO A 244 5.80 -29.20 -0.53
N ASP A 245 6.80 -28.39 -0.85
CA ASP A 245 7.85 -27.96 0.06
C ASP A 245 7.30 -26.94 1.08
N LEU A 246 6.90 -27.46 2.24
CA LEU A 246 6.37 -26.69 3.37
C LEU A 246 7.31 -25.55 3.78
N MET A 247 8.62 -25.69 3.60
CA MET A 247 9.57 -24.65 3.99
C MET A 247 9.48 -23.41 3.10
N LYS A 248 9.11 -23.54 1.82
CA LYS A 248 9.02 -22.38 0.92
C LYS A 248 8.00 -21.34 1.38
N CYS A 249 7.00 -21.74 2.17
CA CYS A 249 6.01 -20.78 2.65
C CYS A 249 6.63 -19.75 3.63
N THR A 250 7.66 -20.09 4.39
CA THR A 250 8.24 -19.22 5.44
C THR A 250 9.22 -18.17 4.91
N GLY A 251 9.85 -18.43 3.77
CA GLY A 251 10.79 -17.52 3.11
C GLY A 251 12.20 -17.54 3.72
N PHE A 252 13.18 -17.08 2.93
CA PHE A 252 14.61 -17.28 3.21
C PHE A 252 15.07 -16.73 4.55
N ALA A 253 14.67 -15.50 4.91
CA ALA A 253 15.08 -14.88 6.17
C ALA A 253 14.59 -15.67 7.40
N THR A 254 13.34 -16.14 7.36
CA THR A 254 12.75 -16.98 8.41
C THR A 254 13.45 -18.33 8.49
N GLN A 255 13.71 -18.97 7.35
CA GLN A 255 14.44 -20.25 7.29
C GLN A 255 15.83 -20.15 7.88
N ARG A 256 16.56 -19.07 7.57
CA ARG A 256 17.89 -18.83 8.13
C ARG A 256 17.83 -18.70 9.65
N LEU A 257 16.90 -17.90 10.17
CA LEU A 257 16.71 -17.72 11.61
C LEU A 257 16.29 -19.02 12.32
N LEU A 258 15.45 -19.84 11.68
CA LEU A 258 15.09 -21.18 12.17
C LEU A 258 16.32 -22.08 12.30
N GLY A 259 17.28 -22.00 11.36
CA GLY A 259 18.54 -22.74 11.42
C GLY A 259 19.54 -22.20 12.46
N GLU A 260 19.53 -20.89 12.71
CA GLU A 260 20.40 -20.20 13.68
C GLU A 260 19.88 -20.26 15.12
N THR A 261 18.67 -20.77 15.35
CA THR A 261 18.07 -20.76 16.69
C THR A 261 18.88 -21.70 17.60
N ALA A 262 19.61 -21.12 18.57
CA ALA A 262 20.54 -21.81 19.47
C ALA A 262 19.87 -22.84 20.42
N ILE A 263 18.53 -22.86 20.46
CA ILE A 263 17.73 -23.78 21.25
C ILE A 263 17.51 -25.03 20.39
N THR A 264 17.74 -26.22 20.96
CA THR A 264 17.41 -27.51 20.35
C THR A 264 15.89 -27.65 20.18
N LEU A 265 15.33 -26.95 19.19
CA LEU A 265 13.93 -27.04 18.82
C LEU A 265 13.68 -28.43 18.24
N THR A 266 12.65 -29.09 18.75
CA THR A 266 12.21 -30.38 18.20
C THR A 266 11.70 -30.18 16.77
N GLU A 267 11.86 -31.21 15.93
CA GLU A 267 11.30 -31.18 14.57
C GLU A 267 9.78 -30.95 14.57
N ARG A 268 9.09 -31.43 15.61
CA ARG A 268 7.67 -31.16 15.83
C ARG A 268 7.37 -29.66 15.99
N GLN A 269 8.12 -28.95 16.83
CA GLN A 269 7.93 -27.50 17.03
C GLN A 269 8.21 -26.71 15.75
N LYS A 270 9.24 -27.09 14.99
CA LYS A 270 9.54 -26.47 13.70
C LYS A 270 8.38 -26.68 12.72
N LEU A 271 7.84 -27.90 12.66
CA LEU A 271 6.72 -28.22 11.80
C LEU A 271 5.43 -27.48 12.20
N GLU A 272 5.15 -27.37 13.50
CA GLU A 272 4.04 -26.58 14.05
C GLU A 272 4.18 -25.10 13.64
N PHE A 273 5.35 -24.49 13.81
CA PHE A 273 5.61 -23.12 13.37
C PHE A 273 5.42 -22.93 11.85
N ILE A 274 5.88 -23.88 11.02
CA ILE A 274 5.68 -23.83 9.57
C ILE A 274 4.19 -23.94 9.22
N HIS A 275 3.43 -24.77 9.96
CA HIS A 275 1.99 -24.86 9.80
C HIS A 275 1.29 -23.55 10.16
N GLU A 276 1.70 -22.88 11.23
CA GLU A 276 1.21 -21.54 11.60
C GLU A 276 1.53 -20.52 10.49
N CYS A 277 2.75 -20.50 9.94
CA CYS A 277 3.11 -19.63 8.83
C CYS A 277 2.20 -19.86 7.60
N ARG A 278 1.94 -21.12 7.26
CA ARG A 278 1.05 -21.49 6.17
C ARG A 278 -0.39 -21.07 6.46
N SER A 279 -0.87 -21.26 7.69
CA SER A 279 -2.21 -20.86 8.13
C SER A 279 -2.39 -19.35 8.00
N MET A 280 -1.46 -18.57 8.53
CA MET A 280 -1.41 -17.10 8.43
C MET A 280 -1.53 -16.64 6.97
N LEU A 281 -0.71 -17.22 6.08
CA LEU A 281 -0.68 -16.83 4.67
C LEU A 281 -1.94 -17.28 3.92
N THR A 282 -2.47 -18.46 4.22
CA THR A 282 -3.71 -18.97 3.60
C THR A 282 -4.90 -18.10 4.01
N THR A 283 -4.99 -17.70 5.29
CA THR A 283 -6.03 -16.78 5.78
C THR A 283 -5.93 -15.40 5.13
N MET A 284 -4.71 -14.85 4.99
CA MET A 284 -4.49 -13.61 4.24
C MET A 284 -4.97 -13.72 2.78
N ILE A 285 -4.60 -14.80 2.09
CA ILE A 285 -5.01 -15.05 0.69
C ILE A 285 -6.53 -15.15 0.59
N ALA A 286 -7.16 -15.93 1.47
CA ALA A 286 -8.62 -16.09 1.50
C ALA A 286 -9.31 -14.73 1.72
N LYS A 287 -8.80 -13.89 2.63
CA LYS A 287 -9.34 -12.55 2.86
C LYS A 287 -9.17 -11.63 1.66
N LEU A 288 -8.00 -11.68 1.02
CA LEU A 288 -7.70 -10.92 -0.20
C LEU A 288 -8.63 -11.33 -1.35
N GLN A 289 -8.93 -12.62 -1.48
CA GLN A 289 -9.90 -13.13 -2.45
C GLN A 289 -11.34 -12.73 -2.10
N GLU A 290 -11.73 -12.81 -0.83
CA GLU A 290 -13.06 -12.43 -0.34
C GLU A 290 -13.39 -10.98 -0.71
N ARG A 291 -12.48 -10.04 -0.42
CA ARG A 291 -12.69 -8.59 -0.58
C ARG A 291 -12.06 -7.99 -1.84
N SER A 292 -11.60 -8.85 -2.75
CA SER A 292 -10.80 -8.46 -3.91
C SER A 292 -11.49 -7.44 -4.83
N PRO A 293 -10.78 -6.38 -5.27
CA PRO A 293 -11.22 -5.51 -6.36
C PRO A 293 -11.43 -6.27 -7.69
N LEU A 294 -10.83 -7.46 -7.86
CA LEU A 294 -11.00 -8.28 -9.07
C LEU A 294 -12.45 -8.68 -9.34
N LYS A 295 -13.29 -8.70 -8.30
CA LYS A 295 -14.73 -9.00 -8.42
C LYS A 295 -15.51 -7.81 -9.01
N GLN A 296 -14.98 -6.60 -8.90
CA GLN A 296 -15.67 -5.38 -9.31
C GLN A 296 -15.63 -5.25 -10.83
N LYS A 297 -16.80 -5.01 -11.44
CA LYS A 297 -16.92 -4.87 -12.90
C LYS A 297 -16.26 -3.59 -13.38
N ALA A 298 -16.41 -2.47 -12.66
CA ALA A 298 -15.72 -1.21 -12.94
C ALA A 298 -14.18 -1.37 -12.95
N VAL A 299 -13.61 -2.06 -11.96
CA VAL A 299 -12.14 -2.31 -11.91
C VAL A 299 -11.67 -3.18 -13.08
N ARG A 300 -12.43 -4.24 -13.41
CA ARG A 300 -12.20 -5.05 -14.61
C ARG A 300 -12.29 -4.22 -15.88
N GLY A 301 -13.26 -3.32 -15.97
CA GLY A 301 -13.45 -2.45 -17.12
C GLY A 301 -12.29 -1.47 -17.31
N LEU A 302 -11.87 -0.80 -16.24
CA LEU A 302 -10.76 0.17 -16.26
C LEU A 302 -9.43 -0.44 -16.71
N SER A 303 -9.21 -1.74 -16.50
CA SER A 303 -8.02 -2.42 -17.01
C SER A 303 -7.93 -2.49 -18.54
N SER A 304 -9.00 -2.15 -19.27
CA SER A 304 -8.93 -1.92 -20.72
C SER A 304 -8.07 -0.72 -21.10
N LEU A 305 -7.85 0.21 -20.16
CA LEU A 305 -7.03 1.41 -20.36
C LEU A 305 -5.53 1.16 -20.06
N ASP A 306 -5.15 -0.05 -19.64
CA ASP A 306 -3.75 -0.43 -19.51
C ASP A 306 -3.11 -0.54 -20.90
N PRO A 307 -2.06 0.23 -21.22
CA PRO A 307 -1.35 0.12 -22.50
C PRO A 307 -0.88 -1.29 -22.82
N CYS A 308 -0.53 -2.09 -21.80
CA CYS A 308 -0.14 -3.49 -22.01
C CYS A 308 -1.30 -4.33 -22.53
N VAL A 309 -2.52 -4.10 -22.04
CA VAL A 309 -3.73 -4.80 -22.47
C VAL A 309 -4.12 -4.36 -23.88
N ILE A 310 -4.07 -3.05 -24.16
CA ILE A 310 -4.36 -2.50 -25.49
C ILE A 310 -3.41 -3.08 -26.54
N GLN A 311 -2.12 -3.10 -26.25
CA GLN A 311 -1.09 -3.50 -27.21
C GLN A 311 -1.02 -5.03 -27.39
N HIS A 312 -1.06 -5.80 -26.31
CA HIS A 312 -0.76 -7.24 -26.35
C HIS A 312 -2.00 -8.13 -26.28
N SER A 313 -3.18 -7.58 -25.98
CA SER A 313 -4.41 -8.37 -25.82
C SER A 313 -5.65 -7.59 -26.31
N PRO A 314 -5.69 -7.16 -27.59
CA PRO A 314 -6.70 -6.24 -28.09
C PRO A 314 -8.14 -6.77 -27.95
N GLN A 315 -8.37 -8.08 -28.16
CA GLN A 315 -9.71 -8.66 -27.98
C GLN A 315 -10.16 -8.63 -26.51
N LEU A 316 -9.24 -8.88 -25.57
CA LEU A 316 -9.51 -8.76 -24.14
C LEU A 316 -9.74 -7.30 -23.74
N GLY A 317 -8.95 -6.38 -24.32
CA GLY A 317 -9.10 -4.94 -24.15
C GLY A 317 -10.49 -4.47 -24.57
N GLN A 318 -10.96 -4.85 -25.76
CA GLN A 318 -12.31 -4.53 -26.25
C GLN A 318 -13.41 -5.07 -25.33
N LYS A 319 -13.30 -6.34 -24.91
CA LYS A 319 -14.26 -6.95 -23.96
C LYS A 319 -14.30 -6.22 -22.62
N ARG A 320 -13.14 -5.82 -22.09
CA ARG A 320 -13.08 -5.05 -20.83
C ARG A 320 -13.60 -3.64 -21.03
N PHE A 321 -13.33 -3.03 -22.18
CA PHE A 321 -13.82 -1.70 -22.50
C PHE A 321 -15.35 -1.67 -22.58
N SER A 322 -15.99 -2.72 -23.11
CA SER A 322 -17.47 -2.82 -23.07
C SER A 322 -17.99 -2.85 -21.63
N PHE A 323 -17.33 -3.56 -20.72
CA PHE A 323 -17.68 -3.49 -19.30
C PHE A 323 -17.54 -2.08 -18.72
N LEU A 324 -16.49 -1.34 -19.11
CA LEU A 324 -16.31 0.04 -18.67
C LEU A 324 -17.44 0.93 -19.18
N LEU A 325 -17.81 0.83 -20.45
CA LEU A 325 -18.92 1.60 -21.03
C LEU A 325 -20.24 1.31 -20.32
N GLU A 326 -20.54 0.03 -20.03
CA GLU A 326 -21.74 -0.35 -19.27
C GLU A 326 -21.76 0.29 -17.88
N GLU A 327 -20.64 0.30 -17.15
CA GLU A 327 -20.57 0.90 -15.81
C GLU A 327 -20.63 2.44 -15.85
N LEU A 328 -20.04 3.08 -16.87
CA LEU A 328 -20.15 4.52 -17.08
C LEU A 328 -21.60 4.92 -17.42
N ASN A 329 -22.31 4.12 -18.20
CA ASN A 329 -23.71 4.33 -18.54
C ASN A 329 -24.61 4.16 -17.30
N HIS A 330 -24.41 3.07 -16.52
CA HIS A 330 -25.14 2.86 -15.26
C HIS A 330 -24.92 3.98 -14.24
N ALA A 331 -23.74 4.60 -14.23
CA ALA A 331 -23.42 5.73 -13.38
C ALA A 331 -23.93 7.08 -13.93
N ASN A 332 -24.63 7.10 -15.07
CA ASN A 332 -25.04 8.30 -15.80
C ASN A 332 -23.86 9.27 -16.05
N ILE A 333 -22.67 8.71 -16.29
CA ILE A 333 -21.47 9.48 -16.66
C ILE A 333 -21.46 9.73 -18.17
N ILE A 334 -21.94 8.75 -18.95
CA ILE A 334 -22.16 8.86 -20.39
C ILE A 334 -23.64 8.64 -20.68
N ASN A 335 -24.17 9.33 -21.70
CA ASN A 335 -25.53 9.11 -22.19
C ASN A 335 -25.45 8.35 -23.52
N ASP A 336 -26.20 7.26 -23.63
CA ASP A 336 -26.47 6.46 -24.85
C ASP A 336 -25.28 6.30 -25.81
N VAL A 337 -24.49 5.24 -25.60
CA VAL A 337 -23.53 4.73 -26.61
C VAL A 337 -23.89 3.33 -27.09
N LEU A 338 -24.98 2.73 -26.61
CA LEU A 338 -25.46 1.44 -27.13
C LEU A 338 -26.54 1.69 -28.19
N ALA A 339 -26.10 2.11 -29.38
CA ALA A 339 -26.81 1.89 -30.63
C ALA A 339 -25.97 0.94 -31.51
#